data_AF-A0A8H5HRU0-F1
#
_entry.id   AF-A0A8H5HRU0-F1
#
_cell.length_a   1.000
_cell.length_b   1.000
_cell.length_c   1.000
_cell.angle_alpha   90.00
_cell.angle_beta   90.00
_cell.angle_gamma   90.00
#
_symmetry.space_group_name_H-M   'P 1'
#
loop_
_entity.id
_entity.type
_entity.pdbx_description
1 polymer ?
#
loop_
_entity_poly.entity_id
_entity_poly.type
_entity_poly.pdbx_seq_one_letter_code
_entity_poly.pdbx_strand_id
1 'polypeptide(L)'
;MIFDNPPNKTNIAFLSSSSALSSSFTSSTASSGSTVPGPGSLTGKAILALGKATLRSAEYVLIRRRLNVIASKFPLADSDASNVRGIEQMYDDLLELSRLEMYSDTIRDRALRILLVQIGIRQTRHMIKSLKKWPDIEIQLFLTEFLLLLDSIRLSQRDAKDEATIKAYQGAIAAWESHSIAPFIDFCERLARSPEYSTILLRAGILDFLLHLYVNHLRDPLAETDRGNIHRVSTLQVECNFLLAALCATQSNLSMIRDHPLHALWPTRPELPFTINGADRIQQRISAWNVVSREVILRRLYSTFSVMLDPTRTFADFLLYDACVDLLELSGDERMDIEIGIRALRSLHQVFTHAFRAAQHAIKRYLELSTVKHSVKIIAQIVRRLSRIIEPITPEAKLFFSRWDHKDLVINAIPHFLHLFINLAKADDTFLTIFLAADVLGLMRPFLEMELSGSSEIQIAHHGPDLFTVYDPPDFALLALIKERGLKDLLPELPPQEKSLHARVYRRNILRRAFNVFLGRGDLQHLFPEFWNFEWEDLPRELEGSEYPALWAPPLI
;
A
#
# COMPACT_ATOMS: atom_id res chain seq x y z
N MET A 1 -39.12 -24.52 -6.34
CA MET A 1 -38.38 -23.55 -7.16
C MET A 1 -38.38 -22.22 -6.41
N ILE A 2 -37.34 -21.98 -5.63
CA ILE A 2 -37.11 -20.75 -4.87
C ILE A 2 -35.83 -20.17 -5.47
N PHE A 3 -35.92 -18.96 -6.03
CA PHE A 3 -34.76 -18.27 -6.58
C PHE A 3 -34.07 -17.50 -5.45
N ASP A 4 -32.80 -17.82 -5.25
CA ASP A 4 -31.87 -17.11 -4.39
C ASP A 4 -31.64 -15.67 -4.90
N ASN A 5 -31.88 -14.70 -4.03
CA ASN A 5 -31.46 -13.31 -4.22
C ASN A 5 -29.95 -13.20 -3.95
N PRO A 6 -29.17 -12.53 -4.80
CA PRO A 6 -27.76 -12.29 -4.52
C PRO A 6 -27.59 -11.23 -3.40
N PRO A 7 -26.48 -11.26 -2.64
CA PRO A 7 -26.29 -10.37 -1.51
C PRO A 7 -26.02 -8.94 -1.97
N ASN A 8 -26.67 -8.01 -1.28
CA ASN A 8 -26.45 -6.57 -1.36
C ASN A 8 -24.96 -6.23 -1.30
N LYS A 9 -24.42 -5.71 -2.42
CA LYS A 9 -23.18 -4.93 -2.40
C LYS A 9 -23.47 -3.63 -1.67
N THR A 10 -23.04 -3.53 -0.41
CA THR A 10 -22.87 -2.27 0.30
C THR A 10 -21.78 -1.47 -0.41
N ASN A 11 -22.17 -0.73 -1.45
CA ASN A 11 -21.40 0.42 -1.91
C ASN A 11 -21.34 1.40 -0.76
N ILE A 12 -20.21 1.43 -0.05
CA ILE A 12 -19.84 2.56 0.80
C ILE A 12 -19.54 3.71 -0.16
N ALA A 13 -20.60 4.38 -0.61
CA ALA A 13 -20.55 5.66 -1.28
C ALA A 13 -20.15 6.71 -0.23
N PHE A 14 -18.85 6.80 0.04
CA PHE A 14 -18.27 7.82 0.89
C PHE A 14 -18.29 9.15 0.12
N LEU A 15 -19.35 9.94 0.32
CA LEU A 15 -19.48 11.37 0.00
C LEU A 15 -18.77 11.82 -1.29
N SER A 16 -19.17 11.26 -2.43
CA SER A 16 -19.17 11.97 -3.72
C SER A 16 -20.60 12.25 -4.19
N SER A 17 -21.53 12.27 -3.25
CA SER A 17 -22.79 12.97 -3.44
C SER A 17 -22.47 14.45 -3.30
N SER A 18 -22.13 15.10 -4.41
CA SER A 18 -22.52 16.50 -4.61
C SER A 18 -24.05 16.55 -4.63
N SER A 19 -24.69 16.22 -3.51
CA SER A 19 -26.02 16.71 -3.23
C SER A 19 -25.83 18.20 -3.12
N ALA A 20 -26.19 18.91 -4.18
CA ALA A 20 -26.59 20.29 -4.07
C ALA A 20 -27.58 20.34 -2.91
N LEU A 21 -27.08 20.67 -1.72
CA LEU A 21 -27.87 21.16 -0.62
C LEU A 21 -28.37 22.52 -1.11
N SER A 22 -29.38 22.48 -1.97
CA SER A 22 -30.29 23.59 -2.15
C SER A 22 -31.08 23.69 -0.84
N SER A 23 -30.40 24.13 0.22
CA SER A 23 -31.05 24.79 1.34
C SER A 23 -31.56 26.12 0.78
N SER A 24 -32.66 26.02 0.04
CA SER A 24 -33.48 27.16 -0.28
C SER A 24 -34.05 27.65 1.05
N PHE A 25 -33.27 28.46 1.76
CA PHE A 25 -33.79 29.47 2.68
C PHE A 25 -34.52 30.53 1.85
N THR A 26 -35.52 30.09 1.08
CA THR A 26 -36.65 30.93 0.74
C THR A 26 -37.47 31.02 2.02
N SER A 27 -37.17 32.04 2.82
CA SER A 27 -38.22 32.71 3.59
C SER A 27 -39.23 33.28 2.59
N SER A 28 -40.01 32.41 1.94
CA SER A 28 -41.22 32.79 1.24
C SER A 28 -42.26 32.96 2.33
N THR A 29 -42.30 34.15 2.91
CA THR A 29 -43.52 34.65 3.52
C THR A 29 -44.55 34.63 2.39
N ALA A 30 -45.43 33.62 2.38
CA ALA A 30 -46.57 33.55 1.48
C ALA A 30 -47.57 34.64 1.92
N SER A 31 -47.23 35.90 1.67
CA SER A 31 -48.23 36.96 1.70
C SER A 31 -49.06 36.80 0.44
N SER A 32 -50.24 36.22 0.60
CA SER A 32 -51.30 36.21 -0.42
C SER A 32 -51.80 37.66 -0.59
N GLY A 33 -51.01 38.45 -1.30
CA GLY A 33 -51.28 39.84 -1.61
C GLY A 33 -50.99 40.03 -3.09
N SER A 34 -52.03 39.92 -3.91
CA SER A 34 -52.03 40.29 -5.33
C SER A 34 -51.53 41.73 -5.47
N THR A 35 -50.22 41.90 -5.60
CA THR A 35 -49.59 43.17 -5.91
C THR A 35 -49.61 43.31 -7.41
N VAL A 36 -50.55 44.12 -7.91
CA VAL A 36 -50.55 44.57 -9.30
C VAL A 36 -49.15 45.16 -9.59
N PRO A 37 -48.43 44.70 -10.62
CA PRO A 37 -47.08 45.17 -10.93
C PRO A 37 -47.13 46.62 -11.42
N GLY A 38 -47.09 47.56 -10.49
CA GLY A 38 -46.85 48.97 -10.77
C GLY A 38 -45.36 49.25 -10.99
N PRO A 39 -44.99 50.31 -11.72
CA PRO A 39 -43.59 50.71 -11.97
C PRO A 39 -42.77 50.91 -10.69
N GLY A 40 -43.40 51.20 -9.55
CA GLY A 40 -42.72 51.28 -8.25
C GLY A 40 -42.21 49.94 -7.68
N SER A 41 -42.70 48.78 -8.17
CA SER A 41 -42.28 47.47 -7.68
C SER A 41 -40.86 47.08 -8.12
N LEU A 42 -40.42 47.55 -9.29
CA LEU A 42 -39.06 47.36 -9.81
C LEU A 42 -38.05 48.17 -8.99
N THR A 43 -38.35 49.45 -8.72
CA THR A 43 -37.51 50.33 -7.89
C THR A 43 -37.40 49.81 -6.46
N GLY A 44 -38.50 49.32 -5.86
CA GLY A 44 -38.48 48.71 -4.53
C GLY A 44 -37.59 47.46 -4.46
N LYS A 45 -37.65 46.59 -5.47
CA LYS A 45 -36.76 45.41 -5.57
C LYS A 45 -35.30 45.79 -5.72
N ALA A 46 -35.00 46.82 -6.52
CA ALA A 46 -33.63 47.31 -6.70
C ALA A 46 -33.04 47.90 -5.41
N ILE A 47 -33.82 48.70 -4.67
CA ILE A 47 -33.40 49.26 -3.36
C ILE A 47 -33.16 48.15 -2.33
N LEU A 48 -34.06 47.16 -2.26
CA LEU A 48 -33.89 46.01 -1.36
C LEU A 48 -32.64 45.18 -1.71
N ALA A 49 -32.40 44.96 -3.00
CA ALA A 49 -31.20 44.25 -3.46
C ALA A 49 -29.92 45.00 -3.13
N LEU A 50 -29.91 46.33 -3.33
CA LEU A 50 -28.79 47.20 -2.96
C LEU A 50 -28.54 47.16 -1.44
N GLY A 51 -29.60 47.29 -0.63
CA GLY A 51 -29.48 47.21 0.84
C GLY A 51 -28.89 45.88 1.31
N LYS A 52 -29.32 44.75 0.73
CA LYS A 52 -28.74 43.42 1.02
C LYS A 52 -27.27 43.34 0.59
N ALA A 53 -26.90 43.90 -0.56
CA ALA A 53 -25.52 43.92 -1.03
C ALA A 53 -24.61 44.78 -0.14
N THR A 54 -25.08 45.95 0.30
CA THR A 54 -24.35 46.84 1.21
C THR A 54 -24.15 46.19 2.58
N LEU A 55 -25.18 45.55 3.14
CA LEU A 55 -25.07 44.83 4.43
C LEU A 55 -24.04 43.69 4.36
N ARG A 56 -24.11 42.84 3.32
CA ARG A 56 -23.13 41.76 3.11
C ARG A 56 -21.71 42.29 2.93
N SER A 57 -21.55 43.44 2.27
CA SER A 57 -20.25 44.07 2.08
C SER A 57 -19.67 44.60 3.40
N ALA A 58 -20.50 45.24 4.23
CA ALA A 58 -20.08 45.73 5.54
C ALA A 58 -19.69 44.59 6.48
N GLU A 59 -20.49 43.51 6.53
CA GLU A 59 -20.18 42.30 7.29
C GLU A 59 -18.86 41.67 6.84
N TYR A 60 -18.64 41.54 5.53
CA TYR A 60 -17.40 41.02 4.97
C TYR A 60 -16.16 41.83 5.42
N VAL A 61 -16.25 43.16 5.41
CA VAL A 61 -15.15 44.04 5.85
C VAL A 61 -14.88 43.87 7.35
N LEU A 62 -15.93 43.78 8.18
CA LEU A 62 -15.80 43.56 9.62
C LEU A 62 -15.17 42.20 9.93
N ILE A 63 -15.61 41.14 9.27
CA ILE A 63 -15.04 39.79 9.41
C ILE A 63 -13.58 39.78 9.00
N ARG A 64 -13.24 40.37 7.84
CA ARG A 64 -11.86 40.45 7.36
C ARG A 64 -10.97 41.24 8.32
N ARG A 65 -11.46 42.33 8.89
CA ARG A 65 -10.74 43.11 9.90
C ARG A 65 -10.50 42.28 11.16
N ARG A 66 -11.52 41.57 11.66
CA ARG A 66 -11.41 40.69 12.83
C ARG A 66 -10.40 39.56 12.59
N LEU A 67 -10.49 38.89 11.44
CA LEU A 67 -9.55 37.84 11.04
C LEU A 67 -8.13 38.36 10.87
N ASN A 68 -7.92 39.61 10.40
CA ASN A 68 -6.60 40.23 10.36
C ASN A 68 -6.02 40.45 11.77
N VAL A 69 -6.85 40.90 12.72
CA VAL A 69 -6.44 41.07 14.12
C VAL A 69 -6.07 39.72 14.73
N ILE A 70 -6.89 38.69 14.52
CA ILE A 70 -6.60 37.33 14.95
C ILE A 70 -5.30 36.86 14.32
N ALA A 71 -5.16 36.90 12.99
CA ALA A 71 -3.97 36.44 12.28
C ALA A 71 -2.67 37.11 12.78
N SER A 72 -2.72 38.37 13.23
CA SER A 72 -1.53 39.06 13.79
C SER A 72 -1.04 38.49 15.13
N LYS A 73 -1.83 37.62 15.77
CA LYS A 73 -1.50 36.97 17.06
C LYS A 73 -1.05 35.53 16.91
N PHE A 74 -1.09 34.98 15.70
CA PHE A 74 -0.71 33.60 15.39
C PHE A 74 0.57 33.56 14.53
N PRO A 75 1.41 32.52 14.64
CA PRO A 75 1.27 31.35 15.52
C PRO A 75 1.49 31.69 17.01
N LEU A 76 0.79 30.98 17.91
CA LEU A 76 0.86 31.18 19.35
C LEU A 76 1.37 29.93 20.06
N ALA A 77 2.31 30.07 20.99
CA ALA A 77 2.72 29.00 21.89
C ALA A 77 1.74 28.88 23.06
N ASP A 78 1.49 27.66 23.55
CA ASP A 78 0.62 27.40 24.70
C ASP A 78 1.14 28.11 25.98
N SER A 79 2.46 28.33 26.09
CA SER A 79 3.06 29.13 27.17
C SER A 79 2.59 30.59 27.13
N ASP A 80 2.56 31.17 25.93
CA ASP A 80 2.30 32.59 25.70
C ASP A 80 0.80 32.88 25.64
N ALA A 81 -0.01 31.85 25.34
CA ALA A 81 -1.46 31.94 25.24
C ALA A 81 -2.14 32.44 26.52
N SER A 82 -1.55 32.17 27.68
CA SER A 82 -2.02 32.67 28.97
C SER A 82 -2.01 34.20 29.09
N ASN A 83 -1.12 34.88 28.35
CA ASN A 83 -0.98 36.34 28.35
C ASN A 83 -1.86 37.02 27.29
N VAL A 84 -2.41 36.27 26.34
CA VAL A 84 -3.25 36.81 25.27
C VAL A 84 -4.70 36.90 25.73
N ARG A 85 -5.13 38.12 26.08
CA ARG A 85 -6.53 38.39 26.45
C ARG A 85 -7.48 37.99 25.32
N GLY A 86 -8.44 37.12 25.62
CA GLY A 86 -9.48 36.69 24.69
C GLY A 86 -9.05 35.58 23.73
N ILE A 87 -8.01 34.82 24.03
CA ILE A 87 -7.55 33.72 23.15
C ILE A 87 -8.63 32.69 22.83
N GLU A 88 -9.49 32.33 23.80
CA GLU A 88 -10.60 31.40 23.55
C GLU A 88 -11.61 31.97 22.55
N GLN A 89 -11.91 33.27 22.63
CA GLN A 89 -12.78 33.92 21.66
C GLN A 89 -12.17 33.93 20.26
N MET A 90 -10.84 34.08 20.15
CA MET A 90 -10.17 34.02 18.85
C MET A 90 -10.28 32.62 18.22
N TYR A 91 -10.16 31.55 19.01
CA TYR A 91 -10.39 30.20 18.52
C TYR A 91 -11.85 29.93 18.20
N ASP A 92 -12.79 30.40 19.02
CA ASP A 92 -14.23 30.31 18.75
C ASP A 92 -14.57 31.01 17.41
N ASP A 93 -13.97 32.19 17.16
CA ASP A 93 -14.11 32.91 15.89
C ASP A 93 -13.47 32.17 14.72
N LEU A 94 -12.28 31.61 14.89
CA LEU A 94 -11.60 30.87 13.80
C LEU A 94 -12.38 29.63 13.40
N LEU A 95 -12.91 28.89 14.38
CA LEU A 95 -13.76 27.74 14.11
C LEU A 95 -15.03 28.19 13.39
N GLU A 96 -15.69 29.25 13.85
CA GLU A 96 -16.91 29.77 13.19
C GLU A 96 -16.62 30.14 11.74
N LEU A 97 -15.55 30.92 11.51
CA LEU A 97 -15.12 31.33 10.18
C LEU A 97 -14.65 30.17 9.29
N SER A 98 -14.37 29.00 9.86
CA SER A 98 -14.05 27.78 9.11
C SER A 98 -15.27 26.97 8.67
N ARG A 99 -16.50 27.34 9.06
CA ARG A 99 -17.71 26.59 8.66
C ARG A 99 -17.88 26.53 7.15
N LEU A 100 -18.19 25.32 6.68
CA LEU A 100 -18.55 25.05 5.29
C LEU A 100 -19.78 25.87 4.88
N GLU A 101 -19.73 26.44 3.67
CA GLU A 101 -20.83 27.18 3.02
C GLU A 101 -21.35 28.45 3.73
N MET A 102 -20.87 28.78 4.93
CA MET A 102 -21.31 29.97 5.67
C MET A 102 -20.52 31.23 5.31
N TYR A 103 -19.23 31.08 5.00
CA TYR A 103 -18.32 32.18 4.70
C TYR A 103 -17.68 32.01 3.32
N SER A 104 -17.22 33.11 2.73
CA SER A 104 -16.48 33.05 1.46
C SER A 104 -15.24 32.17 1.59
N ASP A 105 -14.89 31.40 0.56
CA ASP A 105 -13.69 30.55 0.54
C ASP A 105 -12.44 31.30 1.03
N THR A 106 -12.23 32.55 0.62
CA THR A 106 -11.05 33.33 1.05
C THR A 106 -10.94 33.53 2.56
N ILE A 107 -12.07 33.64 3.27
CA ILE A 107 -12.13 33.77 4.72
C ILE A 107 -11.91 32.40 5.36
N ARG A 108 -12.62 31.38 4.84
CA ARG A 108 -12.56 29.99 5.31
C ARG A 108 -11.14 29.43 5.20
N ASP A 109 -10.54 29.50 4.01
CA ASP A 109 -9.17 29.04 3.73
C ASP A 109 -8.16 29.68 4.67
N ARG A 110 -8.34 30.97 4.97
CA ARG A 110 -7.44 31.69 5.88
C ARG A 110 -7.64 31.27 7.33
N ALA A 111 -8.87 31.02 7.76
CA ALA A 111 -9.14 30.50 9.10
C ALA A 111 -8.59 29.07 9.26
N LEU A 112 -8.89 28.17 8.32
CA LEU A 112 -8.37 26.79 8.26
C LEU A 112 -6.84 26.77 8.26
N ARG A 113 -6.20 27.67 7.50
CA ARG A 113 -4.73 27.81 7.49
C ARG A 113 -4.17 28.13 8.86
N ILE A 114 -4.76 29.08 9.59
CA ILE A 114 -4.30 29.43 10.94
C ILE A 114 -4.46 28.23 11.88
N LEU A 115 -5.58 27.53 11.81
CA LEU A 115 -5.85 26.34 12.63
C LEU A 115 -4.88 25.19 12.32
N LEU A 116 -4.64 24.89 11.03
CA LEU A 116 -3.66 23.88 10.63
C LEU A 116 -2.24 24.27 11.05
N VAL A 117 -1.85 25.54 10.93
CA VAL A 117 -0.55 26.02 11.44
C VAL A 117 -0.41 25.72 12.95
N GLN A 118 -1.46 25.94 13.75
CA GLN A 118 -1.46 25.59 15.17
C GLN A 118 -1.31 24.09 15.44
N ILE A 119 -1.96 23.26 14.61
CA ILE A 119 -1.75 21.80 14.63
C ILE A 119 -0.31 21.45 14.30
N GLY A 120 0.28 22.06 13.26
CA GLY A 120 1.66 21.83 12.83
C GLY A 120 2.70 22.10 13.91
N ILE A 121 2.47 23.10 14.75
CA ILE A 121 3.32 23.41 15.92
C ILE A 121 2.91 22.69 17.22
N ARG A 122 1.92 21.79 17.17
CA ARG A 122 1.34 21.03 18.31
C ARG A 122 0.77 21.89 19.45
N GLN A 123 0.43 23.15 19.18
CA GLN A 123 -0.16 24.09 20.15
C GLN A 123 -1.69 24.09 20.04
N THR A 124 -2.30 22.96 20.40
CA THR A 124 -3.72 22.68 20.13
C THR A 124 -4.61 22.76 21.37
N ARG A 125 -4.05 23.05 22.55
CA ARG A 125 -4.79 22.99 23.82
C ARG A 125 -6.01 23.89 23.84
N HIS A 126 -5.84 25.15 23.44
CA HIS A 126 -6.93 26.13 23.42
C HIS A 126 -7.94 25.84 22.31
N MET A 127 -7.48 25.38 21.14
CA MET A 127 -8.35 24.93 20.05
C MET A 127 -9.26 23.77 20.51
N ILE A 128 -8.70 22.76 21.16
CA ILE A 128 -9.47 21.63 21.71
C ILE A 128 -10.51 22.14 22.72
N LYS A 129 -10.15 23.10 23.58
CA LYS A 129 -11.09 23.71 24.54
C LYS A 129 -12.26 24.41 23.84
N SER A 130 -12.01 25.11 22.74
CA SER A 130 -13.05 25.76 21.93
C SER A 130 -13.92 24.77 21.17
N LEU A 131 -13.31 23.73 20.58
CA LEU A 131 -14.04 22.62 19.94
C LEU A 131 -15.01 21.94 20.91
N LYS A 132 -14.70 21.90 22.22
CA LYS A 132 -15.62 21.31 23.21
C LYS A 132 -16.96 22.05 23.36
N LYS A 133 -17.05 23.29 22.89
CA LYS A 133 -18.28 24.09 22.92
C LYS A 133 -19.12 23.88 21.66
N TRP A 134 -18.58 23.22 20.64
CA TRP A 134 -19.21 23.06 19.33
C TRP A 134 -20.18 21.87 19.30
N PRO A 135 -21.23 21.93 18.48
CA PRO A 135 -22.07 20.77 18.20
C PRO A 135 -21.28 19.64 17.54
N ASP A 136 -21.56 18.39 17.91
CA ASP A 136 -20.86 17.20 17.40
C ASP A 136 -20.78 17.14 15.87
N ILE A 137 -21.87 17.50 15.19
CA ILE A 137 -21.94 17.49 13.72
C ILE A 137 -20.98 18.50 13.09
N GLU A 138 -20.81 19.68 13.69
CA GLU A 138 -19.90 20.72 13.20
C GLU A 138 -18.44 20.28 13.38
N ILE A 139 -18.13 19.63 14.51
CA ILE A 139 -16.80 19.05 14.77
C ILE A 139 -16.52 17.92 13.77
N GLN A 140 -17.50 17.07 13.50
CA GLN A 140 -17.38 16.01 12.50
C GLN A 140 -17.03 16.57 11.13
N LEU A 141 -17.80 17.56 10.65
CA LEU A 141 -17.58 18.20 9.35
C LEU A 141 -16.20 18.87 9.26
N PHE A 142 -15.82 19.61 10.31
CA PHE A 142 -14.51 20.25 10.44
C PHE A 142 -13.36 19.24 10.37
N LEU A 143 -13.46 18.14 11.11
CA LEU A 143 -12.44 17.08 11.11
C LEU A 143 -12.38 16.36 9.76
N THR A 144 -13.52 16.10 9.12
CA THR A 144 -13.56 15.53 7.77
C THR A 144 -12.83 16.43 6.79
N GLU A 145 -13.02 17.75 6.82
CA GLU A 145 -12.30 18.69 5.95
C GLU A 145 -10.77 18.59 6.15
N PHE A 146 -10.28 18.52 7.39
CA PHE A 146 -8.85 18.33 7.65
C PHE A 146 -8.31 16.98 7.18
N LEU A 147 -9.06 15.89 7.36
CA LEU A 147 -8.67 14.57 6.87
C LEU A 147 -8.54 14.60 5.34
N LEU A 148 -9.48 15.23 4.64
CA LEU A 148 -9.42 15.41 3.18
C LEU A 148 -8.21 16.25 2.74
N LEU A 149 -7.92 17.35 3.46
CA LEU A 149 -6.76 18.21 3.24
C LEU A 149 -5.42 17.56 3.58
N LEU A 150 -5.39 16.39 4.22
CA LEU A 150 -4.14 15.68 4.57
C LEU A 150 -4.06 14.27 3.95
N ASP A 151 -5.13 13.78 3.31
CA ASP A 151 -5.19 12.43 2.77
C ASP A 151 -4.24 12.21 1.58
N SER A 152 -3.32 11.28 1.79
CA SER A 152 -2.34 10.77 0.82
C SER A 152 -2.89 10.29 -0.52
N ILE A 153 -4.11 9.76 -0.58
CA ILE A 153 -4.69 9.28 -1.84
C ILE A 153 -5.25 10.46 -2.63
N ARG A 154 -6.04 11.31 -1.96
CA ARG A 154 -6.69 12.48 -2.55
C ARG A 154 -5.73 13.62 -2.89
N LEU A 155 -4.53 13.61 -2.33
CA LEU A 155 -3.45 14.55 -2.65
C LEU A 155 -3.17 14.71 -4.15
N SER A 156 -3.38 13.65 -4.93
CA SER A 156 -3.17 13.66 -6.38
C SER A 156 -4.22 14.47 -7.16
N GLN A 157 -5.35 14.82 -6.55
CA GLN A 157 -6.50 15.47 -7.20
C GLN A 157 -6.76 16.89 -6.66
N ARG A 158 -5.78 17.52 -6.01
CA ARG A 158 -5.99 18.80 -5.28
C ARG A 158 -6.10 20.02 -6.18
N ASP A 159 -6.91 20.96 -5.71
CA ASP A 159 -6.97 22.31 -6.25
C ASP A 159 -5.77 23.14 -5.78
N ALA A 160 -5.36 24.13 -6.58
CA ALA A 160 -4.27 25.06 -6.26
C ALA A 160 -4.51 25.84 -4.94
N LYS A 161 -5.76 25.97 -4.50
CA LYS A 161 -6.11 26.63 -3.23
C LYS A 161 -5.63 25.83 -2.02
N ASP A 162 -5.80 24.52 -2.05
CA ASP A 162 -5.39 23.63 -0.95
C ASP A 162 -3.89 23.70 -0.73
N GLU A 163 -3.13 23.81 -1.83
CA GLU A 163 -1.67 23.88 -1.82
C GLU A 163 -1.13 25.00 -0.92
N ALA A 164 -1.75 26.18 -0.94
CA ALA A 164 -1.31 27.30 -0.11
C ALA A 164 -1.55 27.06 1.40
N THR A 165 -2.62 26.34 1.74
CA THR A 165 -2.94 25.95 3.12
C THR A 165 -2.00 24.84 3.61
N ILE A 166 -1.73 23.85 2.77
CA ILE A 166 -0.78 22.76 3.05
C ILE A 166 0.65 23.29 3.21
N LYS A 167 1.09 24.22 2.36
CA LYS A 167 2.42 24.82 2.46
C LYS A 167 2.59 25.60 3.77
N ALA A 168 1.56 26.30 4.20
CA ALA A 168 1.57 26.98 5.49
C ALA A 168 1.64 25.97 6.66
N TYR A 169 0.91 24.86 6.56
CA TYR A 169 1.01 23.74 7.50
C TYR A 169 2.44 23.19 7.54
N GLN A 170 2.99 22.76 6.41
CA GLN A 170 4.35 22.21 6.29
C GLN A 170 5.41 23.18 6.82
N GLY A 171 5.30 24.47 6.49
CA GLY A 171 6.24 25.51 6.95
C GLY A 171 6.17 25.78 8.46
N ALA A 172 5.09 25.38 9.13
CA ALA A 172 4.94 25.48 10.57
C ALA A 172 5.46 24.26 11.33
N ILE A 173 5.64 23.12 10.66
CA ILE A 173 6.14 21.89 11.28
C ILE A 173 7.59 22.10 11.71
N ALA A 174 7.91 21.68 12.94
CA ALA A 174 9.26 21.82 13.46
C ALA A 174 10.26 20.96 12.66
N ALA A 175 11.48 21.47 12.47
CA ALA A 175 12.50 20.78 11.66
C ALA A 175 12.92 19.40 12.21
N TRP A 176 12.69 19.14 13.50
CA TRP A 176 12.96 17.85 14.14
C TRP A 176 11.83 16.83 13.97
N GLU A 177 10.67 17.25 13.46
CA GLU A 177 9.56 16.33 13.20
C GLU A 177 9.94 15.39 12.07
N SER A 178 9.87 14.10 12.40
CA SER A 178 10.20 13.07 11.44
C SER A 178 9.04 12.81 10.49
N HIS A 179 7.84 13.35 10.64
CA HIS A 179 6.77 13.09 9.66
C HIS A 179 5.76 14.22 9.61
N SER A 180 5.43 14.72 8.41
CA SER A 180 4.54 15.89 8.29
C SER A 180 3.14 15.68 8.89
N ILE A 181 2.63 14.45 8.86
CA ILE A 181 1.30 14.10 9.39
C ILE A 181 1.31 13.85 10.91
N ALA A 182 2.47 13.67 11.56
CA ALA A 182 2.52 13.32 12.98
C ALA A 182 1.85 14.36 13.91
N PRO A 183 2.03 15.69 13.74
CA PRO A 183 1.34 16.68 14.55
C PRO A 183 -0.19 16.59 14.46
N PHE A 184 -0.72 16.24 13.29
CA PHE A 184 -2.16 16.05 13.10
C PHE A 184 -2.67 14.78 13.78
N ILE A 185 -1.94 13.67 13.72
CA ILE A 185 -2.31 12.44 14.44
C ILE A 185 -2.30 12.66 15.96
N ASP A 186 -1.31 13.37 16.51
CA ASP A 186 -1.27 13.75 17.93
C ASP A 186 -2.46 14.65 18.31
N PHE A 187 -2.83 15.61 17.45
CA PHE A 187 -4.04 16.38 17.66
C PHE A 187 -5.31 15.49 17.73
N CYS A 188 -5.47 14.55 16.80
CA CYS A 188 -6.57 13.58 16.83
C CYS A 188 -6.52 12.69 18.07
N GLU A 189 -5.34 12.25 18.51
CA GLU A 189 -5.16 11.42 19.71
C GLU A 189 -5.63 12.18 20.96
N ARG A 190 -5.20 13.45 21.11
CA ARG A 190 -5.60 14.30 22.24
C ARG A 190 -7.09 14.54 22.29
N LEU A 191 -7.75 14.67 21.13
CA LEU A 191 -9.21 14.72 21.04
C LEU A 191 -9.83 13.38 21.47
N ALA A 192 -9.34 12.26 20.93
CA ALA A 192 -9.86 10.92 21.17
C ALA A 192 -9.77 10.47 22.65
N ARG A 193 -8.92 11.09 23.48
CA ARG A 193 -8.87 10.83 24.93
C ARG A 193 -10.21 11.05 25.64
N SER A 194 -11.12 11.83 25.06
CA SER A 194 -12.50 11.92 25.53
C SER A 194 -13.40 11.00 24.69
N PRO A 195 -14.20 10.12 25.33
CA PRO A 195 -15.06 9.15 24.65
C PRO A 195 -16.04 9.75 23.63
N GLU A 196 -16.50 10.97 23.85
CA GLU A 196 -17.42 11.67 22.95
C GLU A 196 -16.73 12.01 21.62
N TYR A 197 -15.53 12.60 21.67
CA TYR A 197 -14.78 12.99 20.47
C TYR A 197 -14.18 11.80 19.71
N SER A 198 -13.87 10.69 20.38
CA SER A 198 -13.45 9.47 19.68
C SER A 198 -14.54 8.95 18.75
N THR A 199 -15.80 8.97 19.18
CA THR A 199 -16.95 8.60 18.31
C THR A 199 -17.08 9.57 17.13
N ILE A 200 -16.89 10.88 17.36
CA ILE A 200 -16.94 11.90 16.31
C ILE A 200 -15.80 11.69 15.28
N LEU A 201 -14.57 11.41 15.73
CA LEU A 201 -13.44 11.10 14.85
C LEU A 201 -13.70 9.87 13.97
N LEU A 202 -14.30 8.81 14.54
CA LEU A 202 -14.70 7.63 13.78
C LEU A 202 -15.70 7.99 12.68
N ARG A 203 -16.73 8.79 13.01
CA ARG A 203 -17.73 9.27 12.04
C ARG A 203 -17.16 10.24 11.01
N ALA A 204 -16.10 10.96 11.35
CA ALA A 204 -15.41 11.88 10.45
C ALA A 204 -14.57 11.16 9.37
N GLY A 205 -14.35 9.84 9.50
CA GLY A 205 -13.58 9.04 8.55
C GLY A 205 -12.11 8.84 8.93
N ILE A 206 -11.75 8.93 10.21
CA ILE A 206 -10.35 8.73 10.65
C ILE A 206 -9.80 7.34 10.29
N LEU A 207 -10.65 6.31 10.25
CA LEU A 207 -10.21 4.95 9.92
C LEU A 207 -9.84 4.79 8.44
N ASP A 208 -10.59 5.43 7.54
CA ASP A 208 -10.24 5.49 6.11
C ASP A 208 -8.93 6.25 5.91
N PHE A 209 -8.76 7.37 6.60
CA PHE A 209 -7.52 8.13 6.57
C PHE A 209 -6.31 7.32 7.05
N LEU A 210 -6.44 6.60 8.17
CA LEU A 210 -5.39 5.70 8.67
C LEU A 210 -5.14 4.53 7.70
N LEU A 211 -6.17 4.00 7.06
CA LEU A 211 -6.01 2.96 6.03
C LEU A 211 -5.22 3.51 4.85
N HIS A 212 -5.50 4.73 4.40
CA HIS A 212 -4.80 5.40 3.32
C HIS A 212 -3.33 5.64 3.66
N LEU A 213 -3.02 6.04 4.89
CA LEU A 213 -1.64 6.11 5.37
C LEU A 213 -0.97 4.72 5.37
N TYR A 214 -1.65 3.69 5.87
CA TYR A 214 -1.11 2.32 5.89
C TYR A 214 -0.80 1.77 4.50
N VAL A 215 -1.72 1.92 3.53
CA VAL A 215 -1.49 1.42 2.17
C VAL A 215 -0.36 2.17 1.47
N ASN A 216 -0.07 3.41 1.88
CA ASN A 216 1.08 4.18 1.45
C ASN A 216 2.36 3.89 2.27
N HIS A 217 2.40 2.79 3.04
CA HIS A 217 3.52 2.43 3.93
C HIS A 217 3.93 3.55 4.90
N LEU A 218 2.95 4.35 5.34
CA LEU A 218 3.16 5.52 6.20
C LEU A 218 4.20 6.47 5.62
N ARG A 219 4.28 6.55 4.29
CA ARG A 219 5.14 7.50 3.59
C ARG A 219 4.58 8.90 3.78
N ASP A 220 5.48 9.85 3.99
CA ASP A 220 5.14 11.25 4.15
C ASP A 220 4.48 11.78 2.87
N PRO A 221 3.17 12.06 2.91
CA PRO A 221 2.43 12.41 1.71
C PRO A 221 2.68 13.88 1.33
N LEU A 222 3.35 14.66 2.19
CA LEU A 222 3.69 16.06 1.98
C LEU A 222 5.20 16.26 1.75
N ALA A 223 6.03 15.23 1.72
CA ALA A 223 7.46 15.39 1.44
C ALA A 223 7.71 15.59 -0.07
N GLU A 224 8.23 16.74 -0.47
CA GLU A 224 8.53 17.06 -1.89
C GLU A 224 9.71 16.27 -2.48
N THR A 225 10.60 15.70 -1.64
CA THR A 225 11.80 14.97 -2.11
C THR A 225 12.07 13.69 -1.32
N ASP A 226 12.14 12.57 -2.04
CA ASP A 226 11.97 11.20 -1.55
C ASP A 226 13.18 10.54 -0.85
N ARG A 227 14.35 11.18 -0.86
CA ARG A 227 15.62 10.44 -0.72
C ARG A 227 16.20 10.31 0.69
N GLY A 228 15.49 10.67 1.76
CA GLY A 228 16.05 10.69 3.12
C GLY A 228 15.21 10.10 4.27
N ASN A 229 14.11 9.39 4.00
CA ASN A 229 12.97 9.32 4.93
C ASN A 229 12.74 7.99 5.69
N ILE A 230 13.73 7.12 5.86
CA ILE A 230 13.50 5.81 6.49
C ILE A 230 13.10 5.94 7.98
N HIS A 231 13.73 6.85 8.73
CA HIS A 231 13.40 7.07 10.16
C HIS A 231 12.01 7.68 10.39
N ARG A 232 11.33 8.15 9.35
CA ARG A 232 10.03 8.83 9.43
C ARG A 232 8.86 7.89 9.72
N VAL A 233 8.96 6.65 9.23
CA VAL A 233 7.87 5.67 9.26
C VAL A 233 7.59 5.17 10.68
N SER A 234 8.63 4.93 11.49
CA SER A 234 8.47 4.38 12.83
C SER A 234 7.77 5.35 13.79
N THR A 235 8.08 6.65 13.73
CA THR A 235 7.46 7.65 14.62
C THR A 235 5.98 7.80 14.30
N LEU A 236 5.62 7.96 13.01
CA LEU A 236 4.21 8.06 12.64
C LEU A 236 3.44 6.78 13.01
N GLN A 237 4.03 5.61 12.82
CA GLN A 237 3.38 4.35 13.21
C GLN A 237 3.05 4.31 14.70
N VAL A 238 3.97 4.77 15.55
CA VAL A 238 3.76 4.85 17.00
C VAL A 238 2.62 5.81 17.34
N GLU A 239 2.59 7.00 16.74
CA GLU A 239 1.51 7.99 16.92
C GLU A 239 0.15 7.43 16.48
N CYS A 240 0.09 6.77 15.31
CA CYS A 240 -1.13 6.10 14.83
C CYS A 240 -1.60 5.00 15.79
N ASN A 241 -0.68 4.23 16.39
CA ASN A 241 -1.04 3.22 17.37
C ASN A 241 -1.60 3.85 18.66
N PHE A 242 -1.03 4.96 19.14
CA PHE A 242 -1.59 5.69 20.29
C PHE A 242 -3.00 6.21 20.01
N LEU A 243 -3.23 6.78 18.82
CA LEU A 243 -4.57 7.18 18.38
C LEU A 243 -5.53 5.98 18.35
N LEU A 244 -5.14 4.85 17.72
CA LEU A 244 -5.98 3.65 17.66
C LEU A 244 -6.30 3.09 19.04
N ALA A 245 -5.35 3.10 19.97
CA ALA A 245 -5.57 2.71 21.36
C ALA A 245 -6.58 3.63 22.05
N ALA A 246 -6.45 4.96 21.87
CA ALA A 246 -7.41 5.93 22.39
C ALA A 246 -8.81 5.76 21.79
N LEU A 247 -8.93 5.51 20.49
CA LEU A 247 -10.21 5.23 19.82
C LEU A 247 -10.87 3.96 20.38
N CYS A 248 -10.09 2.95 20.78
CA CYS A 248 -10.60 1.70 21.36
C CYS A 248 -11.04 1.78 22.82
N ALA A 249 -10.98 2.96 23.46
CA ALA A 249 -11.29 3.11 24.88
C ALA A 249 -12.73 2.72 25.26
N THR A 250 -13.67 2.72 24.30
CA THR A 250 -15.07 2.32 24.53
C THR A 250 -15.45 1.10 23.68
N GLN A 251 -16.37 0.29 24.21
CA GLN A 251 -16.86 -0.89 23.51
C GLN A 251 -17.59 -0.55 22.19
N SER A 252 -18.33 0.56 22.15
CA SER A 252 -19.03 1.03 20.95
C SER A 252 -18.06 1.43 19.84
N ASN A 253 -16.95 2.07 20.19
CA ASN A 253 -15.93 2.40 19.20
C ASN A 253 -15.20 1.15 18.71
N LEU A 254 -14.91 0.22 19.62
CA LEU A 254 -14.27 -1.04 19.28
C LEU A 254 -15.09 -1.85 18.27
N SER A 255 -16.43 -1.86 18.38
CA SER A 255 -17.28 -2.49 17.36
C SER A 255 -17.18 -1.77 16.02
N MET A 256 -17.25 -0.43 16.00
CA MET A 256 -17.09 0.35 14.76
C MET A 256 -15.73 0.09 14.07
N ILE A 257 -14.66 -0.07 14.85
CA ILE A 257 -13.33 -0.38 14.32
C ILE A 257 -13.29 -1.80 13.74
N ARG A 258 -13.88 -2.79 14.43
CA ARG A 258 -13.98 -4.18 13.96
C ARG A 258 -14.82 -4.33 12.69
N ASP A 259 -15.80 -3.46 12.49
CA ASP A 259 -16.59 -3.43 11.25
C ASP A 259 -15.84 -2.78 10.07
N HIS A 260 -14.72 -2.09 10.34
CA HIS A 260 -13.93 -1.39 9.33
C HIS A 260 -12.75 -2.25 8.82
N PRO A 261 -12.41 -2.24 7.51
CA PRO A 261 -11.33 -3.08 6.95
C PRO A 261 -9.95 -2.87 7.60
N LEU A 262 -9.71 -1.67 8.14
CA LEU A 262 -8.47 -1.33 8.86
C LEU A 262 -8.12 -2.34 9.96
N HIS A 263 -9.10 -2.87 10.71
CA HIS A 263 -8.78 -3.74 11.85
C HIS A 263 -8.00 -5.01 11.43
N ALA A 264 -8.36 -5.58 10.28
CA ALA A 264 -7.71 -6.78 9.74
C ALA A 264 -6.38 -6.44 9.05
N LEU A 265 -6.34 -5.28 8.39
CA LEU A 265 -5.20 -4.85 7.59
C LEU A 265 -4.06 -4.24 8.42
N TRP A 266 -4.36 -3.61 9.55
CA TRP A 266 -3.35 -3.00 10.39
C TRP A 266 -2.34 -4.04 10.93
N PRO A 267 -1.05 -3.66 11.11
CA PRO A 267 -0.06 -4.56 11.70
C PRO A 267 -0.45 -4.98 13.12
N THR A 268 -0.20 -6.25 13.46
CA THR A 268 -0.45 -6.78 14.81
C THR A 268 0.40 -6.06 15.85
N ARG A 269 -0.24 -5.62 16.93
CA ARG A 269 0.38 -4.90 18.04
C ARG A 269 -0.29 -5.35 19.34
N PRO A 270 0.46 -5.86 20.32
CA PRO A 270 -0.13 -6.35 21.56
C PRO A 270 -0.91 -5.27 22.32
N GLU A 271 -0.62 -4.00 22.07
CA GLU A 271 -1.29 -2.86 22.68
C GLU A 271 -2.69 -2.57 22.08
N LEU A 272 -3.03 -3.16 20.93
CA LEU A 272 -4.30 -2.89 20.24
C LEU A 272 -5.32 -4.03 20.47
N PRO A 273 -6.51 -3.74 21.04
CA PRO A 273 -7.46 -4.77 21.48
C PRO A 273 -8.22 -5.48 20.35
N PHE A 274 -8.00 -5.08 19.09
CA PHE A 274 -8.63 -5.69 17.92
C PHE A 274 -7.67 -6.54 17.09
N THR A 275 -6.38 -6.63 17.44
CA THR A 275 -5.46 -7.44 16.64
C THR A 275 -5.58 -8.91 17.01
N ILE A 276 -5.98 -9.72 16.03
CA ILE A 276 -6.11 -11.17 16.15
C ILE A 276 -4.85 -11.82 15.57
N ASN A 277 -4.29 -12.79 16.28
CA ASN A 277 -3.13 -13.57 15.84
C ASN A 277 -3.57 -14.88 15.19
N GLY A 278 -2.77 -15.40 14.24
CA GLY A 278 -2.95 -16.75 13.68
C GLY A 278 -3.71 -16.82 12.35
N ALA A 279 -4.31 -17.98 12.08
CA ALA A 279 -4.96 -18.31 10.80
C ALA A 279 -6.20 -17.46 10.51
N ASP A 280 -6.98 -17.11 11.54
CA ASP A 280 -8.17 -16.25 11.42
C ASP A 280 -7.82 -14.88 10.84
N ARG A 281 -6.61 -14.37 11.14
CA ARG A 281 -6.12 -13.11 10.62
C ARG A 281 -6.00 -13.14 9.09
N ILE A 282 -5.54 -14.25 8.50
CA ILE A 282 -5.43 -14.38 7.04
C ILE A 282 -6.82 -14.25 6.41
N GLN A 283 -7.81 -14.96 6.93
CA GLN A 283 -9.19 -14.91 6.41
C GLN A 283 -9.83 -13.53 6.57
N GLN A 284 -9.58 -12.85 7.68
CA GLN A 284 -10.03 -11.47 7.89
C GLN A 284 -9.37 -10.49 6.91
N ARG A 285 -8.06 -10.63 6.66
CA ARG A 285 -7.35 -9.80 5.67
C ARG A 285 -7.90 -10.00 4.27
N ILE A 286 -8.15 -11.24 3.86
CA ILE A 286 -8.79 -11.56 2.58
C ILE A 286 -10.15 -10.86 2.50
N SER A 287 -10.98 -11.01 3.54
CA SER A 287 -12.31 -10.40 3.60
C SER A 287 -12.23 -8.87 3.53
N ALA A 288 -11.26 -8.25 4.20
CA ALA A 288 -11.02 -6.82 4.18
C ALA A 288 -10.62 -6.32 2.78
N TRP A 289 -9.70 -7.00 2.09
CA TRP A 289 -9.33 -6.60 0.73
C TRP A 289 -10.48 -6.72 -0.28
N ASN A 290 -11.45 -7.60 -0.05
CA ASN A 290 -12.63 -7.73 -0.92
C ASN A 290 -13.63 -6.57 -0.82
N VAL A 291 -13.59 -5.79 0.27
CA VAL A 291 -14.49 -4.65 0.47
C VAL A 291 -13.81 -3.30 0.26
N VAL A 292 -12.48 -3.27 0.22
CA VAL A 292 -11.69 -2.07 -0.03
C VAL A 292 -11.77 -1.66 -1.51
N SER A 293 -11.74 -0.35 -1.77
CA SER A 293 -11.84 0.17 -3.14
C SER A 293 -10.61 -0.21 -3.99
N ARG A 294 -10.83 -0.32 -5.29
CA ARG A 294 -9.78 -0.59 -6.29
C ARG A 294 -8.61 0.40 -6.18
N GLU A 295 -8.89 1.68 -5.95
CA GLU A 295 -7.87 2.73 -5.82
C GLU A 295 -6.93 2.47 -4.64
N VAL A 296 -7.48 2.11 -3.49
CA VAL A 296 -6.72 1.80 -2.27
C VAL A 296 -5.85 0.54 -2.47
N ILE A 297 -6.37 -0.49 -3.15
CA ILE A 297 -5.60 -1.69 -3.49
C ILE A 297 -4.44 -1.34 -4.42
N LEU A 298 -4.68 -0.61 -5.51
CA LEU A 298 -3.62 -0.20 -6.44
C LEU A 298 -2.57 0.67 -5.75
N ARG A 299 -2.99 1.54 -4.83
CA ARG A 299 -2.07 2.34 -4.01
C ARG A 299 -1.21 1.47 -3.10
N ARG A 300 -1.79 0.43 -2.48
CA ARG A 300 -1.03 -0.57 -1.71
C ARG A 300 0.03 -1.26 -2.57
N LEU A 301 -0.36 -1.74 -3.75
CA LEU A 301 0.54 -2.45 -4.66
C LEU A 301 1.69 -1.59 -5.14
N TYR A 302 1.39 -0.35 -5.56
CA TYR A 302 2.39 0.64 -5.98
C TYR A 302 3.36 0.96 -4.86
N SER A 303 2.84 1.23 -3.67
CA SER A 303 3.67 1.61 -2.53
C SER A 303 4.55 0.44 -2.09
N THR A 304 4.03 -0.79 -2.06
CA THR A 304 4.86 -1.98 -1.79
C THR A 304 5.95 -2.16 -2.82
N PHE A 305 5.63 -2.04 -4.12
CA PHE A 305 6.64 -2.12 -5.18
C PHE A 305 7.73 -1.05 -5.02
N SER A 306 7.33 0.21 -4.83
CA SER A 306 8.25 1.35 -4.66
C SER A 306 9.13 1.20 -3.42
N VAL A 307 8.58 0.68 -2.33
CA VAL A 307 9.30 0.48 -1.09
C VAL A 307 10.32 -0.65 -1.24
N MET A 308 9.98 -1.72 -1.95
CA MET A 308 10.89 -2.83 -2.18
C MET A 308 12.01 -2.45 -3.14
N LEU A 309 11.80 -1.53 -4.09
CA LEU A 309 12.85 -1.03 -4.99
C LEU A 309 14.00 -0.30 -4.29
N ASP A 310 13.87 0.08 -3.02
CA ASP A 310 14.94 0.74 -2.26
C ASP A 310 15.86 -0.32 -1.62
N PRO A 311 17.06 -0.58 -2.17
CA PRO A 311 17.96 -1.61 -1.64
C PRO A 311 18.57 -1.21 -0.29
N THR A 312 18.46 0.06 0.11
CA THR A 312 19.00 0.54 1.39
C THR A 312 18.06 0.23 2.56
N ARG A 313 16.82 -0.17 2.26
CA ARG A 313 15.78 -0.34 3.24
C ARG A 313 15.79 -1.75 3.83
N THR A 314 15.85 -1.82 5.15
CA THR A 314 15.58 -3.06 5.90
C THR A 314 14.11 -3.14 6.27
N PHE A 315 13.57 -4.35 6.27
CA PHE A 315 12.18 -4.62 6.60
C PHE A 315 12.09 -5.43 7.88
N ALA A 316 11.19 -5.03 8.77
CA ALA A 316 10.82 -5.89 9.88
C ALA A 316 10.05 -7.10 9.35
N ASP A 317 10.35 -8.30 9.87
CA ASP A 317 9.79 -9.56 9.39
C ASP A 317 8.25 -9.58 9.36
N PHE A 318 7.60 -8.95 10.34
CA PHE A 318 6.13 -8.89 10.38
C PHE A 318 5.53 -8.03 9.27
N LEU A 319 6.21 -6.94 8.87
CA LEU A 319 5.76 -6.09 7.76
C LEU A 319 5.93 -6.81 6.43
N LEU A 320 7.06 -7.51 6.27
CA LEU A 320 7.32 -8.32 5.09
C LEU A 320 6.31 -9.48 4.99
N TYR A 321 6.00 -10.13 6.12
CA TYR A 321 4.98 -11.16 6.18
C TYR A 321 3.62 -10.63 5.72
N ASP A 322 3.14 -9.53 6.30
CA ASP A 322 1.85 -8.93 5.92
C ASP A 322 1.83 -8.53 4.43
N ALA A 323 2.94 -8.00 3.91
CA ALA A 323 3.07 -7.69 2.48
C ALA A 323 3.02 -8.94 1.60
N CYS A 324 3.75 -10.02 1.94
CA CYS A 324 3.69 -11.28 1.21
C CYS A 324 2.28 -11.87 1.19
N VAL A 325 1.57 -11.87 2.33
CA VAL A 325 0.18 -12.35 2.41
C VAL A 325 -0.72 -11.52 1.51
N ASP A 326 -0.68 -10.19 1.60
CA ASP A 326 -1.47 -9.31 0.74
C ASP A 326 -1.21 -9.60 -0.74
N LEU A 327 0.06 -9.72 -1.12
CA LEU A 327 0.46 -9.92 -2.51
C LEU A 327 0.06 -11.30 -3.03
N LEU A 328 0.17 -12.36 -2.23
CA LEU A 328 -0.27 -13.71 -2.62
C LEU A 328 -1.78 -13.75 -2.83
N GLU A 329 -2.56 -13.18 -1.91
CA GLU A 329 -4.02 -13.18 -1.99
C GLU A 329 -4.52 -12.34 -3.18
N LEU A 330 -3.97 -11.13 -3.35
CA LEU A 330 -4.30 -10.29 -4.51
C LEU A 330 -3.85 -10.92 -5.84
N SER A 331 -2.72 -11.64 -5.83
CA SER A 331 -2.20 -12.39 -6.99
C SER A 331 -2.91 -13.73 -7.23
N GLY A 332 -3.66 -14.25 -6.27
CA GLY A 332 -4.30 -15.57 -6.34
C GLY A 332 -5.82 -15.55 -6.35
N ASP A 333 -6.47 -14.44 -6.02
CA ASP A 333 -7.93 -14.35 -6.04
C ASP A 333 -8.44 -14.11 -7.46
N GLU A 334 -9.29 -15.02 -7.93
CA GLU A 334 -9.95 -14.97 -9.25
C GLU A 334 -10.96 -13.83 -9.36
N ARG A 335 -11.46 -13.31 -8.23
CA ARG A 335 -12.41 -12.19 -8.19
C ARG A 335 -11.74 -10.85 -8.43
N MET A 336 -10.42 -10.77 -8.25
CA MET A 336 -9.66 -9.55 -8.44
C MET A 336 -9.47 -9.26 -9.92
N ASP A 337 -9.52 -7.97 -10.26
CA ASP A 337 -9.17 -7.44 -11.59
C ASP A 337 -7.80 -7.99 -12.04
N ILE A 338 -7.69 -8.38 -13.31
CA ILE A 338 -6.45 -8.89 -13.89
C ILE A 338 -5.27 -7.92 -13.68
N GLU A 339 -5.52 -6.61 -13.74
CA GLU A 339 -4.52 -5.58 -13.47
C GLU A 339 -4.01 -5.62 -12.02
N ILE A 340 -4.92 -5.74 -11.04
CA ILE A 340 -4.54 -5.89 -9.62
C ILE A 340 -3.69 -7.14 -9.46
N GLY A 341 -4.14 -8.25 -10.05
CA GLY A 341 -3.47 -9.53 -9.97
C GLY A 341 -2.05 -9.52 -10.50
N ILE A 342 -1.85 -8.94 -11.69
CA ILE A 342 -0.54 -8.84 -12.33
C ILE A 342 0.38 -7.85 -11.60
N ARG A 343 -0.14 -6.70 -11.16
CA ARG A 343 0.64 -5.73 -10.37
C ARG A 343 1.06 -6.32 -9.01
N ALA A 344 0.20 -7.12 -8.38
CA ALA A 344 0.52 -7.82 -7.15
C ALA A 344 1.65 -8.84 -7.36
N LEU A 345 1.59 -9.59 -8.46
CA LEU A 345 2.63 -10.55 -8.82
C LEU A 345 3.98 -9.86 -9.07
N ARG A 346 3.95 -8.69 -9.72
CA ARG A 346 5.14 -7.85 -9.94
C ARG A 346 5.72 -7.34 -8.63
N SER A 347 4.89 -6.84 -7.71
CA SER A 347 5.33 -6.45 -6.38
C SER A 347 5.91 -7.61 -5.58
N LEU A 348 5.34 -8.82 -5.73
CA LEU A 348 5.82 -10.04 -5.07
C LEU A 348 7.19 -10.46 -5.60
N HIS A 349 7.39 -10.38 -6.91
CA HIS A 349 8.71 -10.58 -7.51
C HIS A 349 9.74 -9.62 -6.92
N GLN A 350 9.38 -8.33 -6.76
CA GLN A 350 10.28 -7.33 -6.17
C GLN A 350 10.64 -7.65 -4.72
N VAL A 351 9.70 -8.20 -3.95
CA VAL A 351 9.97 -8.70 -2.60
C VAL A 351 11.01 -9.83 -2.64
N PHE A 352 10.94 -10.73 -3.62
CA PHE A 352 11.90 -11.84 -3.76
C PHE A 352 13.29 -11.37 -4.13
N THR A 353 13.41 -10.38 -5.02
CA THR A 353 14.72 -9.87 -5.44
C THR A 353 15.47 -9.18 -4.30
N HIS A 354 14.75 -8.55 -3.36
CA HIS A 354 15.39 -7.79 -2.28
C HIS A 354 15.46 -8.53 -0.94
N ALA A 355 14.51 -9.41 -0.66
CA ALA A 355 14.39 -10.05 0.65
C ALA A 355 14.12 -11.56 0.53
N PHE A 356 14.77 -12.24 -0.43
CA PHE A 356 14.46 -13.63 -0.81
C PHE A 356 14.23 -14.57 0.37
N ARG A 357 15.18 -14.65 1.32
CA ARG A 357 15.09 -15.57 2.47
C ARG A 357 13.93 -15.24 3.40
N ALA A 358 13.74 -13.96 3.72
CA ALA A 358 12.67 -13.50 4.60
C ALA A 358 11.29 -13.64 3.92
N ALA A 359 11.22 -13.40 2.60
CA ALA A 359 10.04 -13.64 1.79
C ALA A 359 9.69 -15.14 1.71
N GLN A 360 10.68 -16.01 1.51
CA GLN A 360 10.51 -17.46 1.54
C GLN A 360 9.96 -17.93 2.89
N HIS A 361 10.51 -17.43 4.01
CA HIS A 361 9.99 -17.73 5.34
C HIS A 361 8.54 -17.24 5.50
N ALA A 362 8.23 -16.04 5.04
CA ALA A 362 6.88 -15.49 5.10
C ALA A 362 5.87 -16.33 4.31
N ILE A 363 6.23 -16.75 3.10
CA ILE A 363 5.39 -17.60 2.24
C ILE A 363 5.23 -18.98 2.83
N LYS A 364 6.30 -19.59 3.34
CA LYS A 364 6.24 -20.86 4.07
C LYS A 364 5.20 -20.79 5.19
N ARG A 365 5.32 -19.78 6.06
CA ARG A 365 4.39 -19.57 7.17
C ARG A 365 2.95 -19.35 6.70
N TYR A 366 2.74 -18.59 5.62
CA TYR A 366 1.42 -18.40 5.03
C TYR A 366 0.81 -19.73 4.55
N LEU A 367 1.59 -20.57 3.87
CA LEU A 367 1.14 -21.88 3.40
C LEU A 367 0.83 -22.85 4.55
N GLU A 368 1.60 -22.82 5.64
CA GLU A 368 1.36 -23.62 6.86
C GLU A 368 0.08 -23.22 7.58
N LEU A 369 -0.24 -21.91 7.60
CA LEU A 369 -1.45 -21.39 8.24
C LEU A 369 -2.70 -21.47 7.35
N SER A 370 -2.51 -21.78 6.06
CA SER A 370 -3.58 -21.89 5.08
C SER A 370 -4.02 -23.34 4.89
N THR A 371 -5.28 -23.55 4.50
CA THR A 371 -5.72 -24.89 4.11
C THR A 371 -5.05 -25.30 2.79
N VAL A 372 -4.69 -26.58 2.64
CA VAL A 372 -4.09 -27.11 1.39
C VAL A 372 -4.91 -26.73 0.16
N LYS A 373 -6.24 -26.84 0.24
CA LYS A 373 -7.16 -26.44 -0.85
C LYS A 373 -7.03 -24.97 -1.24
N HIS A 374 -6.95 -24.07 -0.26
CA HIS A 374 -6.77 -22.64 -0.50
C HIS A 374 -5.38 -22.36 -1.10
N SER A 375 -4.34 -22.95 -0.52
CA SER A 375 -2.96 -22.84 -1.02
C SER A 375 -2.83 -23.29 -2.48
N VAL A 376 -3.38 -24.46 -2.83
CA VAL A 376 -3.41 -24.97 -4.22
C VAL A 376 -4.13 -23.97 -5.14
N LYS A 377 -5.29 -23.44 -4.72
CA LYS A 377 -6.04 -22.47 -5.51
C LYS A 377 -5.20 -21.21 -5.80
N ILE A 378 -4.61 -20.62 -4.77
CA ILE A 378 -3.81 -19.38 -4.87
C ILE A 378 -2.58 -19.62 -5.76
N ILE A 379 -1.83 -20.69 -5.53
CA ILE A 379 -0.65 -21.00 -6.35
C ILE A 379 -1.03 -21.31 -7.80
N ALA A 380 -2.12 -22.04 -8.05
CA ALA A 380 -2.57 -22.33 -9.41
C ALA A 380 -2.91 -21.06 -10.20
N GLN A 381 -3.51 -20.06 -9.55
CA GLN A 381 -3.74 -18.76 -10.18
C GLN A 381 -2.45 -18.00 -10.45
N ILE A 382 -1.50 -18.03 -9.51
CA ILE A 382 -0.18 -17.42 -9.70
C ILE A 382 0.52 -18.08 -10.90
N VAL A 383 0.55 -19.41 -10.97
CA VAL A 383 1.10 -20.20 -12.10
C VAL A 383 0.43 -19.80 -13.42
N ARG A 384 -0.90 -19.70 -13.45
CA ARG A 384 -1.65 -19.28 -14.63
C ARG A 384 -1.36 -17.83 -15.04
N ARG A 385 -1.13 -16.92 -14.09
CA ARG A 385 -0.74 -15.54 -14.40
C ARG A 385 0.70 -15.47 -14.87
N LEU A 386 1.60 -16.27 -14.28
CA LEU A 386 2.99 -16.40 -14.70
C LEU A 386 3.08 -16.94 -16.14
N SER A 387 2.27 -17.93 -16.51
CA SER A 387 2.28 -18.48 -17.88
C SER A 387 1.87 -17.45 -18.94
N ARG A 388 0.99 -16.51 -18.59
CA ARG A 388 0.56 -15.42 -19.49
C ARG A 388 1.60 -14.31 -19.65
N ILE A 389 2.51 -14.14 -18.71
CA ILE A 389 3.58 -13.12 -18.81
C ILE A 389 4.87 -13.66 -19.43
N ILE A 390 4.95 -14.97 -19.72
CA ILE A 390 6.11 -15.58 -20.41
C ILE A 390 6.31 -14.92 -21.77
N GLU A 391 5.22 -14.71 -22.51
CA GLU A 391 5.25 -14.05 -23.81
C GLU A 391 5.21 -12.52 -23.62
N PRO A 392 6.27 -11.76 -23.96
CA PRO A 392 6.36 -10.32 -23.68
C PRO A 392 5.30 -9.45 -24.38
N ILE A 393 4.60 -10.03 -25.37
CA ILE A 393 3.66 -9.32 -26.25
C ILE A 393 2.27 -9.22 -25.61
N THR A 394 1.97 -10.07 -24.62
CA THR A 394 0.64 -10.13 -24.00
C THR A 394 0.32 -8.83 -23.23
N PRO A 395 -0.97 -8.45 -23.13
CA PRO A 395 -1.40 -7.33 -22.28
C PRO A 395 -0.95 -7.50 -20.82
N GLU A 396 -1.02 -8.72 -20.29
CA GLU A 396 -0.54 -9.06 -18.94
C GLU A 396 0.97 -8.83 -18.81
N ALA A 397 1.78 -9.23 -19.79
CA ALA A 397 3.22 -8.95 -19.77
C ALA A 397 3.49 -7.44 -19.76
N LYS A 398 2.72 -6.62 -20.49
CA LYS A 398 2.85 -5.15 -20.48
C LYS A 398 2.43 -4.51 -19.16
N LEU A 399 1.55 -5.16 -18.40
CA LEU A 399 1.19 -4.72 -17.04
C LEU A 399 2.26 -5.14 -16.03
N PHE A 400 2.86 -6.32 -16.22
CA PHE A 400 3.92 -6.84 -15.36
C PHE A 400 5.25 -6.13 -15.59
N PHE A 401 5.61 -5.85 -16.84
CA PHE A 401 6.86 -5.19 -17.24
C PHE A 401 6.60 -3.75 -17.67
N SER A 402 7.31 -2.83 -17.03
CA SER A 402 7.31 -1.40 -17.34
C SER A 402 8.45 -1.13 -18.32
N ARG A 403 8.24 -0.15 -19.20
CA ARG A 403 9.29 0.33 -20.13
C ARG A 403 10.58 0.78 -19.45
N TRP A 404 10.52 1.05 -18.15
CA TRP A 404 11.65 1.50 -17.33
C TRP A 404 12.31 0.37 -16.54
N ASP A 405 11.78 -0.86 -16.63
CA ASP A 405 12.36 -1.98 -15.91
C ASP A 405 13.68 -2.40 -16.52
N HIS A 406 14.60 -2.80 -15.65
CA HIS A 406 15.84 -3.40 -16.09
C HIS A 406 15.52 -4.67 -16.89
N LYS A 407 16.26 -4.93 -17.99
CA LYS A 407 16.05 -6.14 -18.81
C LYS A 407 16.11 -7.42 -17.97
N ASP A 408 16.91 -7.40 -16.91
CA ASP A 408 17.05 -8.51 -15.96
C ASP A 408 15.75 -8.82 -15.20
N LEU A 409 14.86 -7.84 -14.99
CA LEU A 409 13.56 -8.09 -14.37
C LEU A 409 12.70 -9.01 -15.26
N VAL A 410 12.75 -8.78 -16.58
CA VAL A 410 12.00 -9.57 -17.58
C VAL A 410 12.47 -11.01 -17.60
N ILE A 411 13.78 -11.19 -17.58
CA ILE A 411 14.41 -12.51 -17.68
C ILE A 411 14.28 -13.30 -16.38
N ASN A 412 14.39 -12.64 -15.23
CA ASN A 412 14.50 -13.32 -13.94
C ASN A 412 13.19 -13.52 -13.20
N ALA A 413 12.08 -12.89 -13.63
CA ALA A 413 10.80 -13.01 -12.96
C ALA A 413 10.36 -14.47 -12.75
N ILE A 414 10.18 -15.21 -13.83
CA ILE A 414 9.73 -16.61 -13.78
C ILE A 414 10.75 -17.51 -13.05
N PRO A 415 12.08 -17.42 -13.32
CA PRO A 415 13.10 -18.14 -12.55
C PRO A 415 13.01 -17.93 -11.03
N HIS A 416 12.78 -16.70 -10.57
CA HIS A 416 12.68 -16.44 -9.12
C HIS A 416 11.47 -17.13 -8.49
N PHE A 417 10.31 -17.13 -9.15
CA PHE A 417 9.14 -17.87 -8.69
C PHE A 417 9.38 -19.38 -8.68
N LEU A 418 9.92 -19.95 -9.77
CA LEU A 418 10.25 -21.37 -9.84
C LEU A 418 11.25 -21.76 -8.76
N HIS A 419 12.29 -20.95 -8.55
CA HIS A 419 13.29 -21.20 -7.51
C HIS A 419 12.67 -21.21 -6.10
N LEU A 420 11.80 -20.25 -5.81
CA LEU A 420 11.04 -20.21 -4.57
C LEU A 420 10.20 -21.48 -4.38
N PHE A 421 9.41 -21.87 -5.38
CA PHE A 421 8.55 -23.06 -5.30
C PHE A 421 9.38 -24.33 -5.07
N ILE A 422 10.50 -24.49 -5.78
CA ILE A 422 11.42 -25.63 -5.60
C ILE A 422 12.01 -25.65 -4.18
N ASN A 423 12.45 -24.52 -3.67
CA ASN A 423 13.05 -24.45 -2.34
C ASN A 423 12.03 -24.77 -1.24
N LEU A 424 10.78 -24.32 -1.40
CA LEU A 424 9.70 -24.69 -0.49
C LEU A 424 9.36 -26.18 -0.62
N ALA A 425 9.24 -26.73 -1.84
CA ALA A 425 8.97 -28.14 -2.07
C ALA A 425 10.01 -29.07 -1.44
N LYS A 426 11.29 -28.67 -1.48
CA LYS A 426 12.40 -29.41 -0.83
C LYS A 426 12.29 -29.46 0.68
N ALA A 427 11.69 -28.42 1.28
CA ALA A 427 11.65 -28.26 2.72
C ALA A 427 10.49 -29.03 3.37
N ASP A 428 9.42 -29.33 2.62
CA ASP A 428 8.21 -29.98 3.14
C ASP A 428 7.41 -30.68 2.02
N ASP A 429 7.08 -31.96 2.23
CA ASP A 429 6.30 -32.80 1.29
C ASP A 429 4.88 -32.26 1.05
N THR A 430 4.32 -31.54 2.03
CA THR A 430 3.03 -30.87 1.89
C THR A 430 3.11 -29.78 0.82
N PHE A 431 4.20 -29.00 0.79
CA PHE A 431 4.39 -27.98 -0.23
C PHE A 431 4.64 -28.59 -1.60
N LEU A 432 5.40 -29.69 -1.68
CA LEU A 432 5.55 -30.44 -2.93
C LEU A 432 4.18 -30.85 -3.48
N THR A 433 3.31 -31.40 -2.64
CA THR A 433 1.94 -31.78 -3.02
C THR A 433 1.13 -30.58 -3.51
N ILE A 434 1.20 -29.44 -2.81
CA ILE A 434 0.52 -28.20 -3.20
C ILE A 434 0.99 -27.74 -4.59
N PHE A 435 2.30 -27.73 -4.85
CA PHE A 435 2.86 -27.23 -6.10
C PHE A 435 2.60 -28.14 -7.29
N LEU A 436 2.60 -29.46 -7.08
CA LEU A 436 2.19 -30.41 -8.11
C LEU A 436 0.71 -30.23 -8.48
N ALA A 437 -0.16 -30.13 -7.47
CA ALA A 437 -1.59 -29.91 -7.69
C ALA A 437 -1.91 -28.53 -8.32
N ALA A 438 -1.03 -27.55 -8.12
CA ALA A 438 -1.14 -26.21 -8.71
C ALA A 438 -0.55 -26.08 -10.12
N ASP A 439 -0.10 -27.19 -10.72
CA ASP A 439 0.49 -27.25 -12.06
C ASP A 439 1.75 -26.37 -12.23
N VAL A 440 2.60 -26.31 -11.20
CA VAL A 440 3.90 -25.60 -11.32
C VAL A 440 4.77 -26.22 -12.44
N LEU A 441 4.62 -27.51 -12.71
CA LEU A 441 5.31 -28.19 -13.82
C LEU A 441 4.84 -27.69 -15.19
N GLY A 442 3.54 -27.39 -15.34
CA GLY A 442 2.98 -26.76 -16.53
C GLY A 442 3.57 -25.38 -16.82
N LEU A 443 4.08 -24.65 -15.81
CA LEU A 443 4.82 -23.39 -16.01
C LEU A 443 6.26 -23.62 -16.53
N MET A 444 6.89 -24.74 -16.15
CA MET A 444 8.28 -25.01 -16.52
C MET A 444 8.43 -25.29 -18.02
N ARG A 445 7.47 -25.99 -18.64
CA ARG A 445 7.50 -26.33 -20.07
C ARG A 445 7.55 -25.09 -21.00
N PRO A 446 6.61 -24.14 -20.95
CA PRO A 446 6.65 -22.96 -21.81
C PRO A 446 7.84 -22.05 -21.48
N PHE A 447 8.27 -22.00 -20.22
CA PHE A 447 9.51 -21.30 -19.85
C PHE A 447 10.74 -21.93 -20.51
N LEU A 448 10.83 -23.27 -20.51
CA LEU A 448 11.88 -24.02 -21.20
C LEU A 448 11.86 -23.80 -22.70
N GLU A 449 10.70 -23.88 -23.33
CA GLU A 449 10.54 -23.67 -24.77
C GLU A 449 10.93 -22.26 -25.18
N MET A 450 10.48 -21.24 -24.42
CA MET A 450 10.89 -19.84 -24.62
C MET A 450 12.42 -19.70 -24.55
N GLU A 451 13.06 -20.30 -23.55
CA GLU A 451 14.51 -20.25 -23.35
C GLU A 451 15.30 -21.02 -24.44
N LEU A 452 14.82 -22.19 -24.85
CA LEU A 452 15.47 -23.03 -25.86
C LEU A 452 15.33 -22.48 -27.28
N SER A 453 14.22 -21.80 -27.57
CA SER A 453 13.96 -21.24 -28.90
C SER A 453 14.91 -20.10 -29.28
N GLY A 454 15.66 -19.53 -28.32
CA GLY A 454 16.53 -18.38 -28.55
C GLY A 454 15.79 -17.14 -29.07
N SER A 455 14.45 -17.16 -29.07
CA SER A 455 13.58 -16.18 -29.73
C SER A 455 13.55 -14.82 -29.05
N SER A 456 14.27 -14.65 -27.94
CA SER A 456 14.43 -13.35 -27.32
C SER A 456 15.68 -12.67 -27.88
N GLU A 457 15.48 -11.68 -28.74
CA GLU A 457 16.48 -10.60 -29.00
C GLU A 457 16.90 -9.87 -27.70
N ILE A 458 16.28 -10.22 -26.56
CA ILE A 458 16.66 -9.85 -25.22
C ILE A 458 17.93 -10.63 -24.82
N GLN A 459 19.08 -10.21 -25.31
CA GLN A 459 20.39 -10.68 -24.85
C GLN A 459 20.46 -10.56 -23.31
N ILE A 460 20.51 -11.70 -22.63
CA ILE A 460 20.57 -11.79 -21.18
C ILE A 460 21.94 -11.33 -20.71
N ALA A 461 22.00 -10.13 -20.12
CA ALA A 461 23.19 -9.58 -19.51
C ALA A 461 23.22 -9.91 -18.00
N HIS A 462 24.45 -10.07 -17.49
CA HIS A 462 24.89 -10.08 -16.09
C HIS A 462 23.84 -10.26 -14.98
N HIS A 463 23.69 -11.51 -14.52
CA HIS A 463 23.17 -11.79 -13.18
C HIS A 463 24.05 -11.10 -12.13
N GLY A 464 23.42 -10.41 -11.16
CA GLY A 464 24.12 -9.74 -10.07
C GLY A 464 24.82 -10.71 -9.09
N PRO A 465 25.84 -10.24 -8.35
CA PRO A 465 26.63 -11.03 -7.41
C PRO A 465 25.82 -11.66 -6.26
N ASP A 466 24.62 -11.14 -5.95
CA ASP A 466 23.79 -11.63 -4.84
C ASP A 466 23.32 -13.07 -5.02
N LEU A 467 23.18 -13.53 -6.28
CA LEU A 467 22.87 -14.92 -6.59
C LEU A 467 23.97 -15.87 -6.07
N PHE A 468 25.25 -15.47 -6.07
CA PHE A 468 26.35 -16.36 -5.63
C PHE A 468 26.37 -16.65 -4.12
N THR A 469 25.68 -15.85 -3.29
CA THR A 469 25.61 -16.06 -1.83
C THR A 469 24.54 -17.07 -1.40
N VAL A 470 23.83 -17.67 -2.37
CA VAL A 470 22.66 -18.52 -2.17
C VAL A 470 22.90 -19.97 -2.66
N TYR A 471 24.10 -20.29 -3.17
CA TYR A 471 24.43 -21.60 -3.78
C TYR A 471 25.55 -22.36 -3.05
N ASP A 472 25.51 -23.69 -3.13
CA ASP A 472 26.42 -24.58 -2.40
C ASP A 472 27.71 -24.84 -3.23
N PRO A 473 28.89 -25.05 -2.59
CA PRO A 473 30.17 -25.33 -3.24
C PRO A 473 30.19 -26.37 -4.39
N PRO A 474 29.45 -27.50 -4.37
CA PRO A 474 29.34 -28.42 -5.52
C PRO A 474 28.82 -27.77 -6.82
N ASP A 475 28.08 -26.67 -6.72
CA ASP A 475 27.64 -25.88 -7.88
C ASP A 475 28.83 -25.17 -8.57
N PHE A 476 29.90 -24.85 -7.83
CA PHE A 476 31.12 -24.22 -8.35
C PHE A 476 32.09 -25.22 -9.01
N ALA A 477 32.12 -26.48 -8.58
CA ALA A 477 32.92 -27.53 -9.22
C ALA A 477 32.43 -27.80 -10.66
N LEU A 478 31.12 -27.77 -10.88
CA LEU A 478 30.51 -27.88 -12.21
C LEU A 478 30.81 -26.67 -13.11
N LEU A 479 30.86 -25.47 -12.52
CA LEU A 479 31.24 -24.22 -13.21
C LEU A 479 32.72 -24.19 -13.61
N ALA A 480 33.61 -24.74 -12.79
CA ALA A 480 35.04 -24.88 -13.10
C ALA A 480 35.29 -25.90 -14.24
N LEU A 481 34.55 -27.01 -14.27
CA LEU A 481 34.60 -28.01 -15.34
C LEU A 481 34.17 -27.45 -16.71
N ILE A 482 33.15 -26.59 -16.71
CA ILE A 482 32.63 -25.91 -17.92
C ILE A 482 33.60 -24.82 -18.42
N LYS A 483 34.35 -24.18 -17.50
CA LYS A 483 35.39 -23.17 -17.80
C LYS A 483 36.62 -23.78 -18.46
N GLU A 484 36.98 -25.02 -18.11
CA GLU A 484 38.18 -25.70 -18.61
C GLU A 484 37.96 -26.35 -19.98
N ARG A 485 36.76 -26.89 -20.25
CA ARG A 485 36.49 -27.68 -21.47
C ARG A 485 35.61 -26.98 -22.51
N GLY A 486 34.92 -25.91 -22.13
CA GLY A 486 34.00 -25.20 -23.01
C GLY A 486 32.73 -26.00 -23.32
N LEU A 487 31.60 -25.29 -23.49
CA LEU A 487 30.28 -25.90 -23.73
C LEU A 487 30.09 -26.43 -25.17
N LYS A 488 31.05 -26.15 -26.06
CA LYS A 488 30.95 -26.31 -27.52
C LYS A 488 31.21 -27.75 -28.00
N ASP A 489 31.91 -28.56 -27.21
CA ASP A 489 32.12 -29.98 -27.51
C ASP A 489 30.92 -30.85 -27.13
N LEU A 490 29.84 -30.27 -26.57
CA LEU A 490 28.67 -31.01 -26.07
C LEU A 490 27.36 -30.82 -26.86
N LEU A 491 27.19 -29.81 -27.73
CA LEU A 491 26.06 -29.67 -28.68
C LEU A 491 26.42 -28.66 -29.81
N PRO A 492 25.91 -28.81 -31.06
CA PRO A 492 26.55 -28.32 -32.29
C PRO A 492 26.58 -26.80 -32.47
N GLU A 493 27.53 -26.36 -33.29
CA GLU A 493 28.15 -25.04 -33.29
C GLU A 493 27.25 -23.84 -33.63
N LEU A 494 27.32 -22.80 -32.80
CA LEU A 494 27.09 -21.41 -33.19
C LEU A 494 28.33 -20.56 -32.81
N PRO A 495 28.69 -19.54 -33.63
CA PRO A 495 29.90 -18.75 -33.44
C PRO A 495 29.55 -17.39 -32.73
N PRO A 496 30.49 -16.46 -32.55
CA PRO A 496 31.11 -16.26 -31.25
C PRO A 496 31.22 -14.76 -30.90
N GLN A 497 30.30 -14.23 -30.10
CA GLN A 497 30.51 -12.96 -29.39
C GLN A 497 29.63 -12.92 -28.14
N GLU A 498 30.09 -13.71 -27.17
CA GLU A 498 30.10 -13.48 -25.73
C GLU A 498 29.10 -12.46 -25.18
N LYS A 499 27.93 -12.95 -24.78
CA LYS A 499 27.19 -12.45 -23.60
C LYS A 499 26.45 -13.60 -22.93
N SER A 500 26.88 -13.84 -21.68
CA SER A 500 26.29 -14.67 -20.62
C SER A 500 26.36 -16.21 -20.74
N LEU A 501 27.57 -16.73 -20.50
CA LEU A 501 27.83 -18.12 -20.12
C LEU A 501 27.23 -18.46 -18.72
N HIS A 502 27.19 -17.47 -17.81
CA HIS A 502 26.71 -17.65 -16.44
C HIS A 502 25.19 -17.84 -16.35
N ALA A 503 24.40 -17.16 -17.18
CA ALA A 503 22.94 -17.36 -17.23
C ALA A 503 22.57 -18.75 -17.73
N ARG A 504 23.31 -19.27 -18.71
CA ARG A 504 23.06 -20.60 -19.28
C ARG A 504 23.36 -21.72 -18.28
N VAL A 505 24.43 -21.59 -17.50
CA VAL A 505 24.75 -22.57 -16.43
C VAL A 505 23.77 -22.45 -15.26
N TYR A 506 23.41 -21.22 -14.87
CA TYR A 506 22.36 -20.95 -13.88
C TYR A 506 21.01 -21.63 -14.25
N ARG A 507 20.58 -21.49 -15.51
CA ARG A 507 19.37 -22.12 -16.06
C ARG A 507 19.41 -23.63 -16.00
N ARG A 508 20.53 -24.24 -16.42
CA ARG A 508 20.70 -25.70 -16.40
C ARG A 508 20.66 -26.26 -14.98
N ASN A 509 21.18 -25.53 -13.99
CA ASN A 509 21.18 -25.94 -12.58
C ASN A 509 19.80 -25.83 -11.93
N ILE A 510 19.02 -24.78 -12.22
CA ILE A 510 17.62 -24.68 -11.74
C ILE A 510 16.80 -25.83 -12.31
N LEU A 511 16.95 -26.11 -13.61
CA LEU A 511 16.26 -27.21 -14.26
C LEU A 511 16.65 -28.54 -13.65
N ARG A 512 17.94 -28.87 -13.54
CA ARG A 512 18.40 -30.11 -12.90
C ARG A 512 17.86 -30.25 -11.46
N ARG A 513 17.82 -29.16 -10.69
CA ARG A 513 17.23 -29.16 -9.33
C ARG A 513 15.72 -29.38 -9.35
N ALA A 514 15.00 -28.72 -10.24
CA ALA A 514 13.56 -28.89 -10.42
C ALA A 514 13.24 -30.33 -10.83
N PHE A 515 13.98 -30.88 -11.79
CA PHE A 515 13.93 -32.27 -12.21
C PHE A 515 14.20 -33.22 -11.03
N ASN A 516 15.26 -33.02 -10.26
CA ASN A 516 15.56 -33.90 -9.13
C ASN A 516 14.50 -33.84 -8.01
N VAL A 517 13.90 -32.67 -7.76
CA VAL A 517 12.90 -32.49 -6.71
C VAL A 517 11.53 -33.03 -7.12
N PHE A 518 11.08 -32.69 -8.33
CA PHE A 518 9.76 -33.06 -8.80
C PHE A 518 9.73 -34.46 -9.46
N LEU A 519 10.79 -34.87 -10.16
CA LEU A 519 10.82 -36.11 -10.96
C LEU A 519 11.70 -37.21 -10.37
N GLY A 520 12.63 -36.89 -9.46
CA GLY A 520 13.47 -37.87 -8.78
C GLY A 520 12.71 -38.80 -7.82
N ARG A 521 11.45 -38.52 -7.52
CA ARG A 521 10.56 -39.35 -6.71
C ARG A 521 9.61 -40.20 -7.57
N GLY A 522 10.15 -41.00 -8.50
CA GLY A 522 9.53 -42.18 -9.15
C GLY A 522 8.20 -42.05 -9.92
N ASP A 523 7.22 -41.31 -9.41
CA ASP A 523 5.81 -41.42 -9.77
C ASP A 523 5.37 -40.50 -10.93
N LEU A 524 6.24 -39.58 -11.38
CA LEU A 524 5.92 -38.56 -12.39
C LEU A 524 6.58 -38.77 -13.77
N GLN A 525 7.26 -39.90 -13.99
CA GLN A 525 7.98 -40.20 -15.24
C GLN A 525 7.08 -40.12 -16.49
N HIS A 526 5.81 -40.50 -16.36
CA HIS A 526 4.85 -40.55 -17.46
C HIS A 526 4.40 -39.17 -17.98
N LEU A 527 4.57 -38.10 -17.19
CA LEU A 527 4.17 -36.74 -17.59
C LEU A 527 5.22 -36.04 -18.46
N PHE A 528 6.45 -36.55 -18.45
CA PHE A 528 7.62 -35.96 -19.11
C PHE A 528 8.54 -37.05 -19.71
N PRO A 529 8.00 -37.98 -20.52
CA PRO A 529 8.76 -39.11 -21.05
C PRO A 529 9.96 -38.68 -21.90
N GLU A 530 9.85 -37.53 -22.59
CA GLU A 530 10.92 -36.92 -23.38
C GLU A 530 12.19 -36.57 -22.57
N PHE A 531 12.09 -36.39 -21.25
CA PHE A 531 13.22 -36.03 -20.41
C PHE A 531 13.88 -37.22 -19.69
N TRP A 532 13.23 -38.38 -19.67
CA TRP A 532 13.70 -39.58 -18.97
C TRP A 532 14.53 -40.52 -19.86
N ASN A 533 14.38 -40.40 -21.18
CA ASN A 533 15.25 -41.07 -22.16
C ASN A 533 16.64 -40.42 -22.29
N PHE A 534 16.97 -39.49 -21.39
CA PHE A 534 18.28 -38.89 -21.28
C PHE A 534 19.06 -39.68 -20.22
N GLU A 535 20.04 -40.49 -20.63
CA GLU A 535 20.86 -41.28 -19.70
C GLU A 535 21.77 -40.35 -18.90
N TRP A 536 21.37 -40.05 -17.65
CA TRP A 536 22.15 -39.22 -16.73
C TRP A 536 23.31 -39.98 -16.07
N GLU A 537 23.38 -41.30 -16.25
CA GLU A 537 24.36 -42.22 -15.65
C GLU A 537 25.62 -42.43 -16.50
N ASP A 538 25.66 -41.92 -17.73
CA ASP A 538 26.86 -41.94 -18.59
C ASP A 538 27.89 -40.84 -18.22
N LEU A 539 28.00 -40.55 -16.93
CA LEU A 539 29.06 -39.71 -16.40
C LEU A 539 30.32 -40.57 -16.18
N PRO A 540 31.48 -40.20 -16.74
CA PRO A 540 32.69 -41.00 -16.60
C PRO A 540 33.09 -41.18 -15.13
N ARG A 541 33.27 -42.44 -14.72
CA ARG A 541 33.75 -42.85 -13.38
C ARG A 541 35.18 -42.40 -13.06
N GLU A 542 35.85 -41.70 -13.98
CA GLU A 542 37.26 -41.34 -13.94
C GLU A 542 37.57 -40.09 -13.09
N LEU A 543 36.58 -39.56 -12.35
CA LEU A 543 36.76 -38.44 -11.41
C LEU A 543 36.81 -38.87 -9.93
N GLU A 544 36.71 -40.18 -9.64
CA GLU A 544 37.15 -40.73 -8.36
C GLU A 544 38.68 -40.82 -8.33
N GLY A 545 39.33 -39.71 -8.04
CA GLY A 545 40.77 -39.69 -7.75
C GLY A 545 41.55 -38.68 -8.59
N SER A 546 41.54 -37.41 -8.19
CA SER A 546 42.73 -36.57 -8.33
C SER A 546 42.78 -35.49 -7.25
N GLU A 547 43.83 -35.62 -6.44
CA GLU A 547 44.55 -34.67 -5.59
C GLU A 547 43.87 -33.35 -5.17
N TYR A 548 43.10 -33.39 -4.07
CA TYR A 548 43.08 -32.33 -3.04
C TYR A 548 42.60 -32.92 -1.69
N PRO A 549 43.50 -33.35 -0.79
CA PRO A 549 43.16 -34.07 0.44
C PRO A 549 42.90 -33.19 1.68
N ALA A 550 42.26 -32.02 1.57
CA ALA A 550 42.17 -31.09 2.70
C ALA A 550 40.76 -30.69 3.20
N LEU A 551 39.66 -31.18 2.62
CA LEU A 551 38.30 -30.73 3.00
C LEU A 551 37.31 -31.86 3.32
N TRP A 552 37.79 -33.09 3.52
CA TRP A 552 36.97 -34.26 3.88
C TRP A 552 37.22 -34.73 5.33
N ALA A 553 37.43 -33.82 6.27
CA ALA A 553 37.35 -34.19 7.67
C ALA A 553 35.89 -34.10 8.14
N PRO A 554 35.31 -35.15 8.76
CA PRO A 554 34.04 -35.01 9.46
C PRO A 554 34.22 -34.04 10.64
N PRO A 555 33.16 -33.38 11.14
CA PRO A 555 33.26 -32.67 12.40
C PRO A 555 33.68 -33.69 13.47
N LEU A 556 34.79 -33.41 14.16
CA LEU A 556 35.07 -34.05 15.43
C LEU A 556 33.90 -33.71 16.37
N ILE A 557 33.40 -34.77 17.02
CA ILE A 557 32.27 -34.78 17.97
C ILE A 557 32.38 -33.67 19.01
#